data_AF-A0AA38GNY5-F1
#
_entry.id   AF-A0AA38GNY5-F1
#
_cell.length_a   1.000
_cell.length_b   1.000
_cell.length_c   1.000
_cell.angle_alpha   90.00
_cell.angle_beta   90.00
_cell.angle_gamma   90.00
#
_symmetry.space_group_name_H-M   'P 1'
#
loop_
_entity.id
_entity.type
_entity.pdbx_description
1 polymer ?
#
loop_
_entity_poly.entity_id
_entity_poly.type
_entity_poly.pdbx_seq_one_letter_code
_entity_poly.pdbx_strand_id
1 'polypeptide(L)'
;LEQESGLFFNMKYFEDMVLAGDFKAAESYISSFTKLEDNSYSTKIYFELRKHKYLEALDRKDSSEAFHICFDELKVFSSYDERVFSELTLLLMLDDFREHEELATYGNPRDARSVLVTDLRGLIENNQVLKDKLTLPPCETPPLANPSE
;
A
#
# COMPACT_ATOMS: atom_id res chain seq x y z
N LEU A 1 13.79 -14.14 -2.18
CA LEU A 1 14.33 -14.27 -0.80
C LEU A 1 13.46 -13.64 0.28
N GLU A 2 13.28 -12.31 0.36
CA GLU A 2 12.40 -11.70 1.39
C GLU A 2 10.91 -12.00 1.14
N GLN A 3 10.44 -11.75 -0.08
CA GLN A 3 9.06 -12.02 -0.51
C GLN A 3 8.71 -13.53 -0.50
N GLU A 4 9.70 -14.39 -0.78
CA GLU A 4 9.51 -15.85 -0.81
C GLU A 4 9.58 -16.49 0.58
N SER A 5 10.27 -15.87 1.53
CA SER A 5 10.38 -16.37 2.91
C SER A 5 9.31 -15.79 3.83
N GLY A 6 8.84 -14.57 3.57
CA GLY A 6 7.90 -13.85 4.45
C GLY A 6 8.44 -13.59 5.85
N LEU A 7 9.76 -13.76 6.07
CA LEU A 7 10.41 -13.70 7.39
C LEU A 7 10.77 -12.28 7.80
N PHE A 8 11.10 -11.42 6.84
CA PHE A 8 11.53 -10.05 7.08
C PHE A 8 10.86 -9.09 6.11
N PHE A 9 10.27 -8.03 6.65
CA PHE A 9 9.67 -6.95 5.90
C PHE A 9 10.66 -5.78 5.79
N ASN A 10 11.26 -5.64 4.61
CA ASN A 10 12.08 -4.48 4.27
C ASN A 10 11.22 -3.24 4.01
N MET A 11 11.08 -2.39 5.04
CA MET A 11 10.32 -1.14 4.96
C MET A 11 10.84 -0.23 3.85
N LYS A 12 12.16 -0.03 3.76
CA LYS A 12 12.74 0.89 2.77
C LYS A 12 12.44 0.44 1.34
N TYR A 13 12.54 -0.86 1.07
CA TYR A 13 12.22 -1.41 -0.25
C TYR A 13 10.75 -1.18 -0.62
N PHE A 14 9.82 -1.38 0.34
CA PHE A 14 8.41 -1.09 0.14
C PHE A 14 8.15 0.39 -0.16
N GLU A 15 8.75 1.28 0.62
CA GLU A 15 8.63 2.73 0.42
C GLU A 15 9.17 3.19 -0.93
N ASP A 16 10.33 2.66 -1.34
CA ASP A 16 10.94 3.00 -2.63
C ASP A 16 10.02 2.57 -3.81
N MET A 17 9.30 1.44 -3.71
CA MET A 17 8.29 1.04 -4.70
C MET A 17 7.09 2.00 -4.74
N VAL A 18 6.57 2.41 -3.58
CA VAL A 18 5.45 3.36 -3.49
C VAL A 18 5.85 4.74 -4.03
N LEU A 19 7.05 5.23 -3.71
CA LEU A 19 7.57 6.50 -4.24
C LEU A 19 7.75 6.47 -5.76
N ALA A 20 8.18 5.32 -6.31
CA ALA A 20 8.26 5.11 -7.75
C ALA A 20 6.88 5.09 -8.43
N GLY A 21 5.79 4.89 -7.68
CA GLY A 21 4.43 4.75 -8.20
C GLY A 21 4.13 3.34 -8.69
N ASP A 22 4.96 2.34 -8.35
CA ASP A 22 4.73 0.95 -8.69
C ASP A 22 3.81 0.28 -7.65
N PHE A 23 2.56 0.73 -7.63
CA PHE A 23 1.56 0.24 -6.67
C PHE A 23 1.30 -1.26 -6.82
N LYS A 24 1.46 -1.82 -8.02
CA LYS A 24 1.30 -3.25 -8.27
C LYS A 24 2.42 -4.05 -7.61
N ALA A 25 3.68 -3.62 -7.74
CA ALA A 25 4.80 -4.26 -7.06
C ALA A 25 4.69 -4.10 -5.53
N ALA A 26 4.31 -2.90 -5.06
CA ALA A 26 4.09 -2.65 -3.64
C ALA A 26 3.00 -3.57 -3.05
N GLU A 27 1.87 -3.72 -3.75
CA GLU A 27 0.78 -4.61 -3.33
C GLU A 27 1.20 -6.09 -3.38
N SER A 28 1.92 -6.52 -4.42
CA SER A 28 2.44 -7.89 -4.51
C SER A 28 3.46 -8.20 -3.41
N TYR A 29 4.23 -7.21 -2.98
CA TYR A 29 5.18 -7.36 -1.90
C TYR A 29 4.44 -7.53 -0.57
N ILE A 30 3.52 -6.62 -0.22
CA ILE A 30 2.76 -6.68 1.04
C ILE A 30 1.93 -7.97 1.16
N SER A 31 1.45 -8.52 0.03
CA SER A 31 0.65 -9.76 0.02
C SER A 31 1.40 -11.00 0.50
N SER A 32 2.73 -10.94 0.54
CA SER A 32 3.56 -12.04 1.06
C SER A 32 3.64 -12.04 2.59
N PHE A 33 3.18 -10.96 3.23
CA PHE A 33 3.25 -10.77 4.68
C PHE A 33 1.86 -10.68 5.32
N THR A 34 0.89 -10.12 4.61
CA THR A 34 -0.51 -10.04 5.08
C THR A 34 -1.51 -9.98 3.93
N LYS A 35 -2.68 -10.55 4.13
CA LYS A 35 -3.83 -10.50 3.22
C LYS A 35 -4.72 -9.31 3.55
N LEU A 36 -5.51 -8.89 2.57
CA LEU A 36 -6.44 -7.76 2.69
C LEU A 36 -7.35 -7.85 3.92
N GLU A 37 -7.83 -9.05 4.25
CA GLU A 37 -8.83 -9.28 5.30
C GLU A 37 -8.22 -9.70 6.65
N ASP A 38 -6.89 -9.78 6.79
CA ASP A 38 -6.27 -10.31 8.02
C ASP A 38 -6.56 -9.43 9.24
N ASN A 39 -6.56 -8.10 9.07
CA ASN A 39 -6.93 -7.13 10.09
C ASN A 39 -7.19 -5.74 9.47
N SER A 40 -7.72 -4.82 10.28
CA SER A 40 -8.08 -3.47 9.84
C SER A 40 -6.91 -2.65 9.31
N TYR A 41 -5.70 -2.79 9.87
CA TYR A 41 -4.50 -2.13 9.35
C TYR A 41 -4.14 -2.64 7.96
N SER A 42 -4.23 -3.96 7.75
CA SER A 42 -3.99 -4.59 6.46
C SER A 42 -5.02 -4.10 5.44
N THR A 43 -6.31 -4.15 5.77
CA THR A 43 -7.38 -3.60 4.90
C THR A 43 -7.10 -2.15 4.53
N LYS A 44 -6.68 -1.31 5.48
CA LYS A 44 -6.35 0.09 5.24
C LYS A 44 -5.12 0.27 4.33
N ILE A 45 -4.07 -0.54 4.49
CA ILE A 45 -2.88 -0.51 3.61
C ILE A 45 -3.27 -0.80 2.16
N TYR A 46 -4.03 -1.88 1.90
CA TYR A 46 -4.50 -2.21 0.55
C TYR A 46 -5.39 -1.12 -0.02
N PHE A 47 -6.29 -0.57 0.80
CA PHE A 47 -7.17 0.51 0.37
C PHE A 47 -6.39 1.75 -0.07
N GLU A 48 -5.44 2.22 0.73
CA GLU A 48 -4.65 3.43 0.41
C GLU A 48 -3.79 3.24 -0.84
N LEU A 49 -3.14 2.08 -1.03
CA LEU A 49 -2.37 1.78 -2.25
C LEU A 49 -3.24 1.86 -3.52
N ARG A 50 -4.41 1.20 -3.49
CA ARG A 50 -5.33 1.18 -4.63
C ARG A 50 -6.01 2.54 -4.84
N LYS A 51 -6.31 3.27 -3.75
CA LYS A 51 -6.87 4.63 -3.82
C LYS A 51 -5.89 5.60 -4.48
N HIS A 52 -4.60 5.60 -4.12
CA HIS A 52 -3.63 6.45 -4.79
C HIS A 52 -3.41 6.07 -6.25
N LYS A 53 -3.34 4.77 -6.57
CA LYS A 53 -3.29 4.30 -7.96
C LYS A 53 -4.48 4.84 -8.78
N TYR A 54 -5.67 4.82 -8.20
CA TYR A 54 -6.88 5.38 -8.79
C TYR A 54 -6.82 6.91 -8.98
N LEU A 55 -6.43 7.66 -7.95
CA LEU A 55 -6.29 9.12 -8.03
C LEU A 55 -5.25 9.54 -9.07
N GLU A 56 -4.15 8.80 -9.21
CA GLU A 56 -3.16 9.07 -10.25
C GLU A 56 -3.68 8.78 -11.68
N ALA A 57 -4.56 7.79 -11.85
CA ALA A 57 -5.23 7.56 -13.13
C ALA A 57 -6.19 8.71 -13.49
N LEU A 58 -6.95 9.21 -12.49
CA LEU A 58 -7.78 10.40 -12.65
C LEU A 58 -6.96 11.66 -12.97
N ASP A 59 -5.80 11.83 -12.34
CA ASP A 59 -4.90 12.97 -12.59
C ASP A 59 -4.37 12.97 -14.03
N ARG A 60 -4.05 11.78 -14.57
CA ARG A 60 -3.66 11.58 -15.97
C ARG A 60 -4.82 11.68 -16.96
N LYS A 61 -6.05 11.84 -16.48
CA LYS A 61 -7.29 11.79 -17.28
C LYS A 61 -7.45 10.47 -18.04
N ASP A 62 -6.93 9.37 -17.50
CA ASP A 62 -7.15 8.03 -18.03
C ASP A 62 -8.41 7.43 -17.41
N SER A 63 -9.57 7.80 -17.96
CA SER A 63 -10.88 7.34 -17.47
C SER A 63 -11.03 5.82 -17.56
N SER A 64 -10.37 5.16 -18.52
CA SER A 64 -10.46 3.71 -18.68
C SER A 64 -9.73 2.99 -17.54
N GLU A 65 -8.51 3.41 -17.24
CA GLU A 65 -7.74 2.87 -16.12
C GLU A 65 -8.42 3.19 -14.78
N ALA A 66 -8.89 4.43 -14.59
CA ALA A 66 -9.58 4.84 -13.38
C ALA A 66 -10.86 4.02 -13.14
N PHE A 67 -11.65 3.77 -14.19
CA PHE A 67 -12.85 2.93 -14.11
C PHE A 67 -12.51 1.49 -13.69
N HIS A 68 -11.51 0.88 -14.34
CA HIS A 68 -11.06 -0.48 -14.00
C HIS A 68 -10.61 -0.57 -12.54
N ILE A 69 -9.75 0.36 -12.08
CA ILE A 69 -9.31 0.35 -10.67
C ILE A 69 -10.49 0.54 -9.73
N CYS A 70 -11.41 1.46 -10.03
CA CYS A 70 -12.59 1.70 -9.20
C CYS A 70 -13.47 0.43 -9.07
N PHE A 71 -13.89 -0.16 -10.17
CA PHE A 71 -14.88 -1.25 -10.17
C PHE A 71 -14.30 -2.65 -9.94
N ASP A 72 -13.02 -2.87 -10.27
CA ASP A 72 -12.40 -4.19 -10.17
C ASP A 72 -11.49 -4.31 -8.94
N GLU A 73 -10.84 -3.22 -8.52
CA GLU A 73 -9.87 -3.26 -7.40
C GLU A 73 -10.41 -2.62 -6.12
N LEU A 74 -11.17 -1.53 -6.21
CA LEU A 74 -11.67 -0.79 -5.04
C LEU A 74 -13.08 -1.21 -4.59
N LYS A 75 -13.87 -1.83 -5.46
CA LYS A 75 -15.24 -2.27 -5.15
C LYS A 75 -15.32 -3.21 -3.95
N VAL A 76 -14.31 -4.05 -3.74
CA VAL A 76 -14.26 -4.96 -2.57
C VAL A 76 -14.39 -4.23 -1.23
N PHE A 77 -13.98 -2.96 -1.15
CA PHE A 77 -14.05 -2.18 0.09
C PHE A 77 -15.47 -1.68 0.41
N SER A 78 -16.43 -1.78 -0.52
CA SER A 78 -17.82 -1.37 -0.28
C SER A 78 -18.52 -2.22 0.79
N SER A 79 -18.05 -3.45 1.03
CA SER A 79 -18.57 -4.32 2.09
C SER A 79 -18.21 -3.81 3.49
N TYR A 80 -17.20 -2.95 3.61
CA TYR A 80 -16.78 -2.34 4.87
C TYR A 80 -17.46 -0.99 5.09
N ASP A 81 -17.57 -0.18 4.04
CA ASP A 81 -18.31 1.08 4.06
C ASP A 81 -18.81 1.44 2.64
N GLU A 82 -20.12 1.35 2.43
CA GLU A 82 -20.75 1.65 1.14
C GLU A 82 -20.56 3.13 0.71
N ARG A 83 -20.36 4.04 1.68
CA ARG A 83 -20.13 5.47 1.40
C ARG A 83 -18.80 5.67 0.70
N VAL A 84 -17.77 4.89 1.06
CA VAL A 84 -16.46 4.96 0.43
C VAL A 84 -16.55 4.67 -1.06
N PHE A 85 -17.28 3.62 -1.45
CA PHE A 85 -17.44 3.28 -2.87
C PHE A 85 -18.29 4.31 -3.62
N SER A 86 -19.33 4.83 -2.96
CA SER A 86 -20.17 5.91 -3.51
C SER A 86 -19.35 7.17 -3.78
N GLU A 87 -18.45 7.53 -2.87
CA GLU A 87 -17.54 8.66 -3.04
C GLU A 87 -16.53 8.42 -4.17
N LEU A 88 -15.91 7.23 -4.23
CA LEU A 88 -14.99 6.89 -5.31
C LEU A 88 -15.65 7.00 -6.69
N THR A 89 -16.89 6.53 -6.82
CA THR A 89 -17.65 6.65 -8.08
C THR A 89 -18.07 8.08 -8.39
N LEU A 90 -18.31 8.92 -7.38
CA LEU A 90 -18.52 10.37 -7.59
C LEU A 90 -17.27 11.03 -8.21
N LEU A 91 -16.07 10.67 -7.73
CA LEU A 91 -14.82 11.23 -8.27
C LEU A 91 -14.60 10.92 -9.76
N LEU A 92 -15.11 9.79 -10.28
CA LEU A 92 -15.06 9.47 -11.71
C LEU A 92 -15.85 10.46 -12.58
N MET A 93 -16.87 11.09 -11.99
CA MET A 93 -17.79 11.98 -12.70
C MET A 93 -17.33 13.43 -12.72
N LEU A 94 -16.30 13.78 -11.92
CA LEU A 94 -15.76 15.13 -11.85
C LEU A 94 -14.76 15.37 -12.98
N ASP A 95 -14.75 16.59 -13.52
CA ASP A 95 -13.73 17.00 -14.47
C ASP A 95 -12.34 17.05 -13.80
N ASP A 96 -12.27 17.50 -12.54
CA ASP A 96 -11.11 17.38 -11.66
C ASP A 96 -11.55 16.87 -10.28
N PHE A 97 -10.96 15.75 -9.83
CA PHE A 97 -11.29 15.17 -8.53
C PHE A 97 -10.91 16.09 -7.35
N ARG A 98 -10.07 17.11 -7.59
CA ARG A 98 -9.72 18.15 -6.62
C ARG A 98 -10.87 19.11 -6.32
N GLU A 99 -11.98 19.04 -7.05
CA GLU A 99 -13.22 19.72 -6.68
C GLU A 99 -13.87 19.10 -5.42
N HIS A 100 -13.47 17.87 -5.06
CA HIS A 100 -13.88 17.25 -3.81
C HIS A 100 -13.13 17.85 -2.62
N GLU A 101 -13.84 18.23 -1.56
CA GLU A 101 -13.30 18.98 -0.40
C GLU A 101 -12.07 18.29 0.23
N GLU A 102 -12.14 16.97 0.43
CA GLU A 102 -11.03 16.21 1.05
C GLU A 102 -9.78 16.09 0.15
N LEU A 103 -9.93 16.34 -1.15
CA LEU A 103 -8.87 16.20 -2.15
C LEU A 103 -8.43 17.54 -2.74
N ALA A 104 -9.00 18.66 -2.27
CA ALA A 104 -8.68 20.01 -2.76
C ALA A 104 -7.20 20.39 -2.58
N THR A 105 -6.52 19.79 -1.59
CA THR A 105 -5.09 20.01 -1.33
C THR A 105 -4.18 19.00 -2.03
N TYR A 106 -4.75 18.07 -2.82
CA TYR A 106 -3.98 17.11 -3.58
C TYR A 106 -3.14 17.86 -4.63
N GLY A 107 -1.83 17.90 -4.38
CA GLY A 107 -0.87 18.59 -5.25
C GLY A 107 -0.46 17.74 -6.46
N ASN A 108 0.85 17.56 -6.62
CA ASN A 108 1.38 16.67 -7.63
C ASN A 108 1.47 15.22 -7.10
N PRO A 109 1.48 14.20 -7.97
CA PRO A 109 1.55 12.79 -7.57
C PRO A 109 2.78 12.43 -6.72
N ARG A 110 3.94 13.05 -6.95
CA ARG A 110 5.16 12.76 -6.18
C ARG A 110 5.00 13.13 -4.72
N ASP A 111 4.48 14.32 -4.44
CA ASP A 111 4.27 14.79 -3.07
C ASP A 111 3.17 13.96 -2.39
N ALA A 112 2.10 13.63 -3.13
CA ALA A 112 1.03 12.76 -2.64
C ALA A 112 1.54 11.35 -2.25
N ARG A 113 2.49 10.78 -3.01
CA ARG A 113 3.15 9.51 -2.65
C ARG A 113 4.01 9.63 -1.40
N SER A 114 4.65 10.78 -1.17
CA SER A 114 5.48 11.00 0.02
C SER A 114 4.64 11.07 1.29
N VAL A 115 3.45 11.69 1.21
CA VAL A 115 2.44 11.65 2.27
C VAL A 115 1.96 10.20 2.48
N LEU A 116 1.58 9.51 1.41
CA LEU A 116 1.16 8.11 1.47
C LEU A 116 2.18 7.20 2.15
N VAL A 117 3.47 7.34 1.84
CA VAL A 117 4.54 6.56 2.48
C VAL A 117 4.57 6.78 3.99
N THR A 118 4.37 8.02 4.44
CA THR A 118 4.32 8.35 5.87
C THR A 118 3.14 7.65 6.55
N ASP A 119 1.97 7.70 5.92
CA ASP A 119 0.76 7.05 6.44
C ASP A 119 0.89 5.52 6.45
N LEU A 120 1.38 4.93 5.36
CA LEU A 120 1.61 3.50 5.23
C LEU A 120 2.62 2.98 6.24
N ARG A 121 3.73 3.72 6.48
CA ARG A 121 4.69 3.39 7.53
C ARG A 121 4.00 3.29 8.89
N GLY A 122 3.18 4.29 9.23
CA GLY A 122 2.41 4.28 10.48
C GLY A 122 1.48 3.08 10.58
N LEU A 123 0.78 2.71 9.49
CA LEU A 123 -0.08 1.53 9.47
C LEU A 123 0.70 0.23 9.66
N ILE A 124 1.86 0.10 9.02
CA ILE A 124 2.72 -1.09 9.08
C ILE A 124 3.30 -1.26 10.48
N GLU A 125 3.80 -0.18 11.11
CA GLU A 125 4.36 -0.21 12.47
C GLU A 125 3.34 -0.54 13.55
N ASN A 126 2.04 -0.30 13.29
CA ASN A 126 0.94 -0.64 14.19
C ASN A 126 0.26 -1.98 13.87
N ASN A 127 0.60 -2.62 12.75
CA ASN A 127 0.06 -3.91 12.36
C ASN A 127 0.87 -5.04 13.01
N GLN A 128 0.26 -5.79 13.95
CA GLN A 128 0.95 -6.86 14.68
C GLN A 128 1.61 -7.90 13.76
N VAL A 129 0.98 -8.26 12.65
CA VAL A 129 1.50 -9.28 11.71
C VAL A 129 2.78 -8.82 11.02
N LEU A 130 2.90 -7.50 10.78
CA LEU A 130 4.03 -6.90 10.08
C LEU A 130 5.13 -6.43 11.05
N LYS A 131 4.73 -5.89 12.19
CA LYS A 131 5.62 -5.30 13.19
C LYS A 131 6.70 -6.27 13.65
N ASP A 132 6.33 -7.52 13.90
CA ASP A 132 7.26 -8.56 14.35
C ASP A 132 8.27 -8.98 13.27
N LYS A 133 8.03 -8.57 12.01
CA LYS A 133 8.87 -8.87 10.84
C LYS A 133 9.74 -7.69 10.42
N LEU A 134 9.66 -6.54 11.11
CA LEU A 134 10.46 -5.35 10.82
C LEU A 134 11.90 -5.46 11.33
N THR A 135 12.19 -6.43 12.19
CA THR A 135 13.53 -6.71 12.71
C THR A 135 14.04 -8.01 12.13
N LEU A 136 15.25 -7.98 11.56
CA LEU A 136 15.93 -9.22 11.20
C LEU A 136 16.21 -10.02 12.48
N PRO A 137 15.94 -11.34 12.51
CA PRO A 137 16.38 -12.16 13.61
C PRO A 137 17.92 -12.08 13.72
N PRO A 138 18.48 -12.16 14.94
CA PRO A 138 19.92 -12.21 15.11
C PRO A 138 20.50 -13.33 14.23
N CYS A 139 21.48 -13.00 13.40
CA CYS A 139 22.21 -14.02 12.64
C CYS A 139 22.94 -14.90 13.66
N GLU A 140 22.47 -16.12 13.88
CA GLU A 140 23.25 -17.12 14.59
C GLU A 140 24.46 -17.44 13.70
N THR A 141 25.60 -16.80 13.98
CA THR A 141 26.88 -17.29 13.48
C THR A 141 27.06 -18.69 14.03
N PRO A 142 27.20 -19.74 13.20
CA PRO A 142 27.53 -21.06 13.70
C PRO A 142 28.80 -20.92 14.54
N PRO A 143 28.90 -21.55 15.73
CA PRO A 143 30.13 -21.54 16.49
C PRO A 143 31.26 -22.00 15.56
N LEU A 144 32.28 -21.17 15.39
CA LEU A 144 33.51 -21.55 14.71
C LEU A 144 33.94 -22.87 15.35
N ALA A 145 33.84 -23.96 14.60
CA ALA A 145 34.35 -25.25 15.02
C ALA A 145 35.84 -25.04 15.28
N ASN A 146 36.23 -25.01 16.55
CA ASN A 146 37.63 -25.05 16.93
C ASN A 146 38.22 -26.29 16.25
N PRO A 147 39.27 -26.15 15.42
CA PRO A 147 39.96 -27.33 14.92
C PRO A 147 40.50 -28.06 16.13
N SER A 148 40.01 -29.29 16.31
CA SER A 148 40.53 -30.21 17.31
C SER A 148 41.89 -30.71 16.81
N GLU A 149 42.90 -30.47 17.66
CA GLU A 149 44.27 -31.04 17.71
C GLU A 149 45.24 -30.77 16.54
#